data_AF-A0A9Q1MQU4-F1
#
_entry.id   AF-A0A9Q1MQU4-F1
#
_cell.length_a   1.000
_cell.length_b   1.000
_cell.length_c   1.000
_cell.angle_alpha   90.00
_cell.angle_beta   90.00
_cell.angle_gamma   90.00
#
_symmetry.space_group_name_H-M   'P 1'
#
loop_
_entity.id
_entity.type
_entity.pdbx_description
1 polymer ?
#
loop_
_entity_poly.entity_id
_entity_poly.type
_entity_poly.pdbx_seq_one_letter_code
_entity_poly.pdbx_strand_id
1 'polypeptide(L)'
;MTADVIQATNEECMKCGMDDYVSKPFEEGQLYSAVACFFESADEETRRLLIVLAGEAAIKRGYVFFSEVKFIAESDLKEIDSLWRKYSDNKFGYSVQKKIWNKVNRDFTMFFIKVAWMKKLEIAEVDQYNYRAFPNEFIWELNDETPEGHLPLTNALRGTQLLSSIFTHPAFVEEGGEEEEEQEKGESSNNSAEDKGSVKKKGLFGDLRSKLFSKPDYSF
;
A
#
# COMPACT_ATOMS: atom_id res chain seq x y z
N MET A 1 7.28 6.81 -28.58
CA MET A 1 7.81 7.48 -29.79
C MET A 1 7.96 8.95 -29.46
N THR A 2 9.05 9.60 -29.84
CA THR A 2 9.25 11.04 -29.61
C THR A 2 8.34 11.83 -30.54
N ALA A 3 7.29 12.46 -30.01
CA ALA A 3 6.52 13.44 -30.76
C ALA A 3 7.40 14.69 -30.97
N ASP A 4 7.60 15.07 -32.23
CA ASP A 4 8.07 16.41 -32.55
C ASP A 4 6.90 17.39 -32.39
N VAL A 5 7.20 18.54 -31.80
CA VAL A 5 6.19 19.43 -31.21
C VAL A 5 5.34 20.11 -32.29
N ILE A 6 4.05 19.83 -32.28
CA ILE A 6 3.02 20.68 -32.90
C ILE A 6 1.99 20.98 -31.82
N GLN A 7 1.63 22.25 -31.61
CA GLN A 7 0.69 22.66 -30.56
C GLN A 7 -0.65 21.90 -30.63
N ALA A 8 -1.09 21.55 -31.84
CA ALA A 8 -2.29 20.74 -32.08
C ALA A 8 -2.29 19.37 -31.37
N THR A 9 -1.13 18.68 -31.28
CA THR A 9 -1.07 17.37 -30.61
C THR A 9 -1.11 17.49 -29.09
N ASN A 10 -0.68 18.62 -28.54
CA ASN A 10 -0.81 18.90 -27.10
C ASN A 10 -2.29 19.08 -26.73
N GLU A 11 -3.03 19.92 -27.47
CA GLU A 11 -4.48 20.09 -27.23
C GLU A 11 -5.27 18.77 -27.32
N GLU A 12 -4.87 17.86 -28.21
CA GLU A 12 -5.51 16.56 -28.37
C GLU A 12 -5.20 15.62 -27.20
N CYS A 13 -3.95 15.60 -26.70
CA CYS A 13 -3.58 14.89 -25.47
C CYS A 13 -4.32 15.44 -24.24
N MET A 14 -4.40 16.77 -24.09
CA MET A 14 -5.15 17.43 -23.01
C MET A 14 -6.64 17.06 -23.05
N LYS A 15 -7.27 17.00 -24.24
CA LYS A 15 -8.66 16.55 -24.42
C LYS A 15 -8.87 15.07 -24.05
N CYS A 16 -7.83 14.25 -24.13
CA CYS A 16 -7.84 12.86 -23.66
C CYS A 16 -7.46 12.69 -22.18
N GLY A 17 -7.22 13.78 -21.44
CA GLY A 17 -6.81 13.73 -20.03
C GLY A 17 -5.38 13.24 -19.83
N MET A 18 -4.48 13.55 -20.77
CA MET A 18 -3.03 13.35 -20.65
C MET A 18 -2.35 14.72 -20.60
N ASP A 19 -2.33 15.32 -19.41
CA ASP A 19 -1.79 16.66 -19.12
C ASP A 19 -0.34 16.67 -18.62
N ASP A 20 0.23 15.51 -18.27
CA ASP A 20 1.63 15.31 -17.87
C ASP A 20 2.66 15.46 -19.03
N TYR A 21 2.49 16.46 -19.90
CA TYR A 21 3.35 16.67 -21.06
C TYR A 21 4.66 17.37 -20.68
N VAL A 22 5.76 16.61 -20.60
CA VAL A 22 7.10 17.19 -20.41
C VAL A 22 7.61 17.82 -21.72
N SER A 23 7.87 19.11 -21.71
CA SER A 23 8.35 19.86 -22.89
C SER A 23 9.84 19.63 -23.17
N LYS A 24 10.26 19.82 -24.43
CA LYS A 24 11.68 19.75 -24.85
C LYS A 24 12.31 21.16 -24.91
N PRO A 25 13.59 21.33 -24.56
CA PRO A 25 14.50 20.32 -24.00
C PRO A 25 14.07 19.90 -22.60
N PHE A 26 14.18 18.61 -22.28
CA PHE A 26 13.76 18.08 -21.00
C PHE A 26 14.66 18.62 -19.88
N GLU A 27 14.09 19.34 -18.94
CA GLU A 27 14.75 19.62 -17.66
C GLU A 27 14.67 18.38 -16.76
N GLU A 28 15.78 18.00 -16.16
CA GLU A 28 15.91 16.77 -15.34
C GLU A 28 14.84 16.70 -14.23
N GLY A 29 14.58 17.83 -13.55
CA GLY A 29 13.54 17.93 -12.52
C GLY A 29 12.11 17.75 -13.03
N GLN A 30 11.80 18.14 -14.28
CA GLN A 30 10.46 17.93 -14.85
C GLN A 30 10.24 16.44 -15.18
N LEU A 31 11.27 15.76 -15.71
CA LEU A 31 11.21 14.32 -15.96
C LEU A 31 11.12 13.53 -14.64
N TYR A 32 11.85 13.96 -13.61
CA TYR A 32 11.83 13.36 -12.28
C TYR A 32 10.44 13.47 -11.63
N SER A 33 9.84 14.67 -11.64
CA SER A 33 8.46 14.90 -11.17
C SER A 33 7.44 14.00 -11.89
N ALA A 34 7.53 13.88 -13.22
CA ALA A 34 6.61 13.03 -13.99
C ALA A 34 6.75 11.53 -13.68
N VAL A 35 7.92 11.08 -13.19
CA VAL A 35 8.14 9.69 -12.74
C VAL A 35 7.67 9.49 -11.29
N ALA A 36 7.82 10.49 -10.42
CA ALA A 36 7.32 10.45 -9.05
C ALA A 36 5.80 10.20 -8.99
N CYS A 37 5.05 10.81 -9.92
CA CYS A 37 3.60 10.61 -10.08
C CYS A 37 3.17 9.14 -10.19
N PHE A 38 4.03 8.22 -10.65
CA PHE A 38 3.66 6.79 -10.75
C PHE A 38 3.48 6.12 -9.39
N PHE A 39 4.30 6.43 -8.39
CA PHE A 39 4.14 5.84 -7.05
C PHE A 39 3.05 6.51 -6.23
N GLU A 40 2.83 7.81 -6.41
CA GLU A 40 1.68 8.52 -5.84
C GLU A 40 0.36 7.95 -6.41
N SER A 41 0.27 7.81 -7.74
CA SER A 41 -0.88 7.17 -8.40
C SER A 41 -1.06 5.70 -7.98
N ALA A 42 0.03 4.96 -7.77
CA ALA A 42 -0.02 3.58 -7.29
C ALA A 42 -0.50 3.48 -5.83
N ASP A 43 -0.21 4.47 -4.99
CA ASP A 43 -0.75 4.55 -3.62
C ASP A 43 -2.26 4.82 -3.62
N GLU A 44 -2.70 5.79 -4.43
CA GLU A 44 -4.13 6.07 -4.60
C GLU A 44 -4.88 4.85 -5.14
N GLU A 45 -4.35 4.19 -6.17
CA GLU A 45 -4.96 2.97 -6.72
C GLU A 45 -4.93 1.81 -5.71
N THR A 46 -3.87 1.65 -4.93
CA THR A 46 -3.80 0.65 -3.84
C THR A 46 -4.91 0.90 -2.81
N ARG A 47 -5.08 2.16 -2.39
CA ARG A 47 -6.14 2.59 -1.47
C ARG A 47 -7.54 2.31 -2.04
N ARG A 48 -7.76 2.61 -3.32
CA ARG A 48 -9.01 2.33 -4.05
C ARG A 48 -9.28 0.83 -4.15
N LEU A 49 -8.26 0.02 -4.45
CA LEU A 49 -8.37 -1.44 -4.51
C LEU A 49 -8.72 -2.04 -3.15
N LEU A 50 -8.08 -1.62 -2.05
CA LEU A 50 -8.44 -2.07 -0.70
C LEU A 50 -9.91 -1.76 -0.37
N ILE A 51 -10.42 -0.59 -0.74
CA ILE A 51 -11.83 -0.21 -0.58
C ILE A 51 -12.76 -1.14 -1.37
N VAL A 52 -12.41 -1.48 -2.62
CA VAL A 52 -13.19 -2.40 -3.45
C VAL A 52 -13.18 -3.83 -2.90
N LEU A 53 -12.01 -4.32 -2.49
CA LEU A 53 -11.82 -5.67 -1.95
C LEU A 53 -12.47 -5.87 -0.58
N ALA A 54 -12.58 -4.82 0.23
CA ALA A 54 -13.32 -4.83 1.50
C ALA A 54 -14.85 -4.92 1.32
N GLY A 55 -15.37 -4.70 0.10
CA GLY A 55 -16.77 -4.91 -0.27
C GLY A 55 -17.64 -3.66 -0.28
N GLU A 56 -18.92 -3.83 -0.65
CA GLU A 56 -19.85 -2.74 -0.98
C GLU A 56 -20.03 -1.68 0.13
N ALA A 57 -19.96 -2.09 1.39
CA ALA A 57 -20.05 -1.20 2.54
C ALA A 57 -18.86 -0.24 2.65
N ALA A 58 -17.65 -0.70 2.31
CA ALA A 58 -16.45 0.13 2.24
C ALA A 58 -16.50 1.05 1.02
N ILE A 59 -16.90 0.53 -0.15
CA ILE A 59 -17.07 1.31 -1.39
C ILE A 59 -18.00 2.51 -1.17
N LYS A 60 -19.19 2.28 -0.59
CA LYS A 60 -20.18 3.34 -0.31
C LYS A 60 -19.67 4.41 0.67
N ARG A 61 -18.67 4.06 1.49
CA ARG A 61 -18.15 4.89 2.60
C ARG A 61 -16.81 5.56 2.29
N GLY A 62 -16.10 5.10 1.26
CA GLY A 62 -14.81 5.66 0.82
C GLY A 62 -13.60 5.32 1.70
N TYR A 63 -13.71 4.35 2.62
CA TYR A 63 -12.59 3.86 3.43
C TYR A 63 -12.87 2.47 4.00
N VAL A 64 -11.82 1.76 4.43
CA VAL A 64 -11.88 0.40 5.02
C VAL A 64 -11.81 0.45 6.55
N PHE A 65 -12.60 -0.36 7.25
CA PHE A 65 -12.45 -0.62 8.68
C PHE A 65 -11.52 -1.81 8.92
N PHE A 66 -10.79 -1.80 10.04
CA PHE A 66 -9.87 -2.90 10.42
C PHE A 66 -10.55 -4.28 10.50
N SER A 67 -11.85 -4.32 10.76
CA SER A 67 -12.68 -5.53 10.84
C SER A 67 -13.13 -6.06 9.48
N GLU A 68 -13.01 -5.26 8.42
CA GLU A 68 -13.34 -5.63 7.03
C GLU A 68 -12.13 -6.27 6.32
N VAL A 69 -10.90 -5.98 6.76
CA VAL A 69 -9.64 -6.50 6.17
C VAL A 69 -9.64 -8.03 6.06
N LYS A 70 -10.19 -8.74 7.05
CA LYS A 70 -10.28 -10.21 7.07
C LYS A 70 -11.15 -10.82 5.96
N PHE A 71 -11.91 -10.01 5.22
CA PHE A 71 -12.72 -10.45 4.08
C PHE A 71 -11.99 -10.28 2.74
N ILE A 72 -10.85 -9.58 2.73
CA ILE A 72 -10.00 -9.44 1.55
C ILE A 72 -9.29 -10.78 1.30
N ALA A 73 -9.33 -11.29 0.07
CA ALA A 73 -8.71 -12.57 -0.24
C ALA A 73 -7.18 -12.49 -0.11
N GLU A 74 -6.55 -13.56 0.38
CA GLU A 74 -5.09 -13.61 0.52
C GLU A 74 -4.35 -13.41 -0.81
N SER A 75 -4.91 -13.95 -1.91
CA SER A 75 -4.36 -13.78 -3.26
C SER A 75 -4.19 -12.31 -3.62
N ASP A 76 -5.18 -11.49 -3.26
CA ASP A 76 -5.28 -10.12 -3.74
C ASP A 76 -4.33 -9.22 -2.95
N LEU A 77 -4.19 -9.45 -1.65
CA LEU A 77 -3.16 -8.79 -0.82
C LEU A 77 -1.74 -9.26 -1.16
N LYS A 78 -1.53 -10.56 -1.44
CA LYS A 78 -0.25 -11.09 -1.93
C LYS A 78 0.11 -10.48 -3.29
N GLU A 79 -0.86 -10.25 -4.18
CA GLU A 79 -0.63 -9.65 -5.49
C GLU A 79 -0.30 -8.15 -5.40
N ILE A 80 -1.07 -7.36 -4.63
CA ILE A 80 -0.77 -5.94 -4.34
C ILE A 80 0.66 -5.80 -3.80
N ASP A 81 1.02 -6.59 -2.78
CA ASP A 81 2.37 -6.59 -2.20
C ASP A 81 3.45 -7.00 -3.20
N SER A 82 3.18 -8.00 -4.06
CA SER A 82 4.13 -8.43 -5.10
C SER A 82 4.39 -7.35 -6.15
N LEU A 83 3.38 -6.56 -6.51
CA LEU A 83 3.51 -5.44 -7.44
C LEU A 83 4.36 -4.32 -6.82
N TRP A 84 4.07 -3.94 -5.57
CA TRP A 84 4.88 -2.97 -4.83
C TRP A 84 6.34 -3.39 -4.76
N ARG A 85 6.65 -4.62 -4.33
CA ARG A 85 8.02 -5.13 -4.27
C ARG A 85 8.70 -5.17 -5.64
N LYS A 86 8.00 -5.65 -6.67
CA LYS A 86 8.56 -5.82 -8.02
C LYS A 86 9.01 -4.50 -8.64
N TYR A 87 8.27 -3.41 -8.44
CA TYR A 87 8.57 -2.10 -9.04
C TYR A 87 9.36 -1.15 -8.13
N SER A 88 9.68 -1.56 -6.89
CA SER A 88 10.44 -0.76 -5.90
C SER A 88 11.81 -1.35 -5.54
N ASP A 89 12.31 -2.31 -6.32
CA ASP A 89 13.48 -3.14 -5.95
C ASP A 89 13.37 -3.74 -4.53
N ASN A 90 12.18 -4.25 -4.20
CA ASN A 90 11.78 -4.76 -2.89
C ASN A 90 11.80 -3.74 -1.73
N LYS A 91 11.98 -2.43 -1.97
CA LYS A 91 11.91 -1.41 -0.90
C LYS A 91 10.50 -1.20 -0.35
N PHE A 92 9.44 -1.40 -1.14
CA PHE A 92 8.04 -1.10 -0.76
C PHE A 92 7.15 -2.35 -0.69
N GLY A 93 6.04 -2.25 0.04
CA GLY A 93 5.04 -3.30 0.19
C GLY A 93 4.68 -3.62 1.65
N TYR A 94 3.48 -4.16 1.88
CA TYR A 94 2.98 -4.50 3.21
C TYR A 94 3.82 -5.59 3.91
N SER A 95 4.42 -6.51 3.16
CA SER A 95 5.35 -7.51 3.71
C SER A 95 6.67 -6.88 4.20
N VAL A 96 7.17 -5.86 3.50
CA VAL A 96 8.37 -5.10 3.89
C VAL A 96 8.07 -4.30 5.17
N GLN A 97 6.93 -3.60 5.18
CA GLN A 97 6.46 -2.88 6.36
C GLN A 97 6.25 -3.80 7.57
N LYS A 98 5.63 -4.98 7.40
CA LYS A 98 5.47 -5.99 8.45
C LYS A 98 6.82 -6.42 9.04
N LYS A 99 7.83 -6.65 8.20
CA LYS A 99 9.20 -7.00 8.64
C LYS A 99 9.82 -5.89 9.48
N ILE A 100 9.64 -4.63 9.09
CA ILE A 100 10.12 -3.47 9.87
C ILE A 100 9.36 -3.36 11.20
N TRP A 101 8.04 -3.50 11.19
CA TRP A 101 7.18 -3.47 12.37
C TRP A 101 7.53 -4.56 13.40
N ASN A 102 7.78 -5.78 12.94
CA ASN A 102 8.27 -6.87 13.79
C ASN A 102 9.65 -6.55 14.40
N LYS A 103 10.60 -5.98 13.62
CA LYS A 103 11.93 -5.57 14.11
C LYS A 103 11.91 -4.46 15.17
N VAL A 104 10.81 -3.71 15.30
CA VAL A 104 10.61 -2.68 16.34
C VAL A 104 9.64 -3.14 17.43
N ASN A 105 9.58 -4.45 17.70
CA ASN A 105 8.73 -5.05 18.74
C ASN A 105 7.23 -4.68 18.60
N ARG A 106 6.76 -4.50 17.36
CA ARG A 106 5.38 -4.09 17.03
C ARG A 106 4.97 -2.69 17.53
N ASP A 107 5.94 -1.85 17.93
CA ASP A 107 5.70 -0.45 18.29
C ASP A 107 5.44 0.41 17.02
N PHE A 108 4.24 0.98 16.91
CA PHE A 108 3.86 1.80 15.76
C PHE A 108 4.57 3.16 15.71
N THR A 109 4.95 3.75 16.84
CA THR A 109 5.72 5.00 16.89
C THR A 109 7.10 4.78 16.30
N MET A 110 7.79 3.73 16.75
CA MET A 110 9.11 3.36 16.23
C MET A 110 9.04 2.93 14.76
N PHE A 111 7.96 2.24 14.36
CA PHE A 111 7.70 1.89 12.97
C PHE A 111 7.53 3.16 12.10
N PHE A 112 6.68 4.11 12.50
CA PHE A 112 6.46 5.36 11.74
C PHE A 112 7.72 6.22 11.62
N ILE A 113 8.61 6.19 12.60
CA ILE A 113 9.94 6.81 12.50
C ILE A 113 10.81 6.05 11.49
N LYS A 114 10.82 4.71 11.53
CA LYS A 114 11.63 3.87 10.62
C LYS A 114 11.21 3.96 9.15
N VAL A 115 9.91 3.95 8.84
CA VAL A 115 9.41 4.16 7.48
C VAL A 115 9.29 5.65 7.11
N ALA A 116 9.78 6.55 7.97
CA ALA A 116 9.73 8.00 7.84
C ALA A 116 8.34 8.58 7.51
N TRP A 117 7.27 8.06 8.13
CA TRP A 117 5.96 8.74 8.15
C TRP A 117 5.90 9.86 9.20
N MET A 118 6.88 9.89 10.11
CA MET A 118 7.14 11.00 11.02
C MET A 118 8.50 11.64 10.71
N LYS A 119 8.62 12.95 10.96
CA LYS A 119 9.85 13.73 10.85
C LYS A 119 10.24 14.27 12.23
N LYS A 120 11.54 14.30 12.52
CA LYS A 120 12.09 14.90 13.74
C LYS A 120 11.99 16.43 13.66
N LEU A 121 11.70 17.10 14.76
CA LEU A 121 11.82 18.56 14.85
C LEU A 121 13.23 18.91 15.33
N GLU A 122 13.98 19.63 14.49
CA GLU A 122 15.36 20.06 14.81
C GLU A 122 15.44 21.20 15.84
N ILE A 123 14.30 21.85 16.13
CA ILE A 123 14.22 23.04 16.98
C ILE A 123 14.10 22.69 18.48
N ALA A 124 13.82 21.42 18.82
CA ALA A 124 13.60 20.99 20.19
C ALA A 124 14.88 20.43 20.83
N GLU A 125 15.19 20.87 22.05
CA GLU A 125 16.26 20.29 22.92
C GLU A 125 15.97 18.84 23.34
N VAL A 126 14.76 18.35 23.06
CA VAL A 126 14.27 17.00 23.32
C VAL A 126 13.79 16.41 21.99
N ASP A 127 14.08 15.14 21.74
CA ASP A 127 13.68 14.42 20.53
C ASP A 127 12.15 14.39 20.35
N GLN A 128 11.62 15.33 19.57
CA GLN A 128 10.22 15.45 19.22
C GLN A 128 10.00 15.07 17.75
N TYR A 129 8.87 14.41 17.46
CA TYR A 129 8.49 13.96 16.12
C TYR A 129 7.05 14.39 15.79
N ASN A 130 6.85 14.86 14.56
CA ASN A 130 5.53 15.15 13.99
C ASN A 130 5.26 14.25 12.78
N TYR A 131 4.00 13.96 12.50
CA TYR A 131 3.59 13.32 11.24
C TYR A 131 3.93 14.19 10.03
N ARG A 132 4.26 13.56 8.91
CA ARG A 132 4.38 14.22 7.61
C ARG A 132 3.01 14.60 7.06
N ALA A 133 2.92 15.77 6.45
CA ALA A 133 1.70 16.22 5.77
C ALA A 133 1.53 15.51 4.42
N PHE A 134 0.37 14.89 4.20
CA PHE A 134 0.00 14.28 2.92
C PHE A 134 -0.51 15.34 1.92
N PRO A 135 -0.21 15.22 0.61
CA PRO A 135 0.76 14.32 -0.01
C PRO A 135 2.20 14.88 0.02
N ASN A 136 2.35 16.20 0.19
CA ASN A 136 3.54 16.97 -0.17
C ASN A 136 4.82 16.67 0.64
N GLU A 137 4.73 16.07 1.83
CA GLU A 137 5.91 15.76 2.65
C GLU A 137 6.35 14.29 2.56
N PHE A 138 5.61 13.44 1.83
CA PHE A 138 5.98 12.05 1.57
C PHE A 138 6.95 11.95 0.38
N ILE A 139 7.68 10.84 0.32
CA ILE A 139 8.71 10.59 -0.69
C ILE A 139 8.13 9.64 -1.74
N TRP A 140 7.76 10.20 -2.89
CA TRP A 140 7.15 9.47 -4.01
C TRP A 140 8.18 8.89 -4.98
N GLU A 141 9.46 9.18 -4.79
CA GLU A 141 10.53 8.74 -5.68
C GLU A 141 11.26 7.52 -5.11
N LEU A 142 11.75 6.67 -6.01
CA LEU A 142 12.62 5.55 -5.66
C LEU A 142 14.09 5.97 -5.84
N ASN A 143 14.70 6.49 -4.77
CA ASN A 143 16.12 6.83 -4.73
C ASN A 143 16.80 6.13 -3.54
N ASP A 144 18.09 6.40 -3.32
CA ASP A 144 18.87 5.77 -2.24
C ASP A 144 18.51 6.28 -0.84
N GLU A 145 17.97 7.50 -0.72
CA GLU A 145 17.50 8.09 0.53
C GLU A 145 16.10 7.61 0.92
N THR A 146 15.31 7.11 -0.04
CA THR A 146 13.93 6.64 0.22
C THR A 146 13.93 5.42 1.15
N PRO A 147 13.28 5.50 2.34
CA PRO A 147 13.29 4.41 3.32
C PRO A 147 12.56 3.15 2.87
N GLU A 148 13.07 1.99 3.30
CA GLU A 148 12.32 0.73 3.22
C GLU A 148 10.95 0.86 3.92
N GLY A 149 9.92 0.29 3.30
CA GLY A 149 8.55 0.32 3.80
C GLY A 149 7.85 1.69 3.73
N HIS A 150 8.44 2.72 3.10
CA HIS A 150 7.78 4.04 3.02
C HIS A 150 6.39 3.96 2.36
N LEU A 151 6.23 3.14 1.32
CA LEU A 151 4.98 2.90 0.61
C LEU A 151 4.57 1.41 0.64
N PRO A 152 3.28 1.07 0.43
CA PRO A 152 2.13 1.98 0.33
C PRO A 152 1.74 2.59 1.68
N LEU A 153 1.14 3.78 1.64
CA LEU A 153 0.59 4.46 2.80
C LEU A 153 -0.69 3.76 3.29
N THR A 154 -0.92 3.83 4.60
CA THR A 154 -2.21 3.45 5.20
C THR A 154 -2.60 4.53 6.18
N ASN A 155 -3.76 5.14 5.96
CA ASN A 155 -4.19 6.32 6.71
C ASN A 155 -4.40 6.00 8.20
N ALA A 156 -3.48 6.49 9.04
CA ALA A 156 -3.46 6.29 10.49
C ALA A 156 -4.27 7.34 11.29
N LEU A 157 -4.97 8.29 10.64
CA LEU A 157 -5.82 9.28 11.32
C LEU A 157 -6.97 8.65 12.14
N ARG A 158 -7.32 7.39 11.84
CA ARG A 158 -8.31 6.58 12.59
C ARG A 158 -7.66 5.55 13.52
N GLY A 159 -6.39 5.76 13.88
CA GLY A 159 -5.59 4.84 14.68
C GLY A 159 -4.91 3.73 13.86
N THR A 160 -4.10 2.92 14.53
CA THR A 160 -3.21 1.93 13.91
C THR A 160 -3.90 0.58 13.64
N GLN A 161 -5.15 0.40 14.07
CA GLN A 161 -5.87 -0.88 13.96
C GLN A 161 -5.98 -1.39 12.52
N LEU A 162 -6.21 -0.51 11.53
CA LEU A 162 -6.30 -0.90 10.12
C LEU A 162 -4.98 -1.51 9.63
N LEU A 163 -3.86 -0.83 9.94
CA LEU A 163 -2.52 -1.27 9.56
C LEU A 163 -2.12 -2.55 10.31
N SER A 164 -2.47 -2.65 11.60
CA SER A 164 -2.31 -3.87 12.39
C SER A 164 -3.04 -5.05 11.75
N SER A 165 -4.33 -4.90 11.39
CA SER A 165 -5.10 -5.95 10.69
C SER A 165 -4.47 -6.38 9.37
N ILE A 166 -3.89 -5.43 8.61
CA ILE A 166 -3.18 -5.74 7.35
C ILE A 166 -1.91 -6.54 7.65
N PHE A 167 -1.07 -6.13 8.59
CA PHE A 167 0.17 -6.85 8.93
C PHE A 167 -0.09 -8.23 9.53
N THR A 168 -1.18 -8.41 10.31
CA THR A 168 -1.57 -9.72 10.86
C THR A 168 -2.38 -10.58 9.89
N HIS A 169 -2.64 -10.12 8.66
CA HIS A 169 -3.41 -10.89 7.69
C HIS A 169 -2.67 -12.17 7.27
N PRO A 170 -3.38 -13.32 7.08
CA PRO A 170 -2.78 -14.58 6.61
C PRO A 170 -1.93 -14.45 5.33
N ALA A 171 -2.26 -13.47 4.48
CA ALA A 171 -1.51 -13.10 3.28
C ALA A 171 0.00 -12.86 3.52
N PHE A 172 0.40 -12.47 4.73
CA PHE A 172 1.78 -12.12 5.07
C PHE A 172 2.34 -12.94 6.23
N VAL A 173 1.75 -14.09 6.57
CA VAL A 173 2.37 -15.04 7.52
C VAL A 173 3.64 -15.61 6.85
N GLU A 174 4.76 -15.61 7.56
CA GLU A 174 5.97 -16.25 7.06
C GLU A 174 5.85 -17.76 7.28
N GLU A 175 5.80 -18.53 6.19
CA GLU A 175 5.82 -20.00 6.22
C GLU A 175 7.17 -20.47 6.77
N GLY A 176 7.24 -20.76 8.08
CA GLY A 176 8.45 -21.26 8.75
C GLY A 176 8.87 -20.53 10.03
N GLY A 177 8.10 -19.57 10.52
CA GLY A 177 8.29 -19.06 11.89
C GLY A 177 7.72 -20.04 12.91
N GLU A 178 8.59 -20.87 13.50
CA GLU A 178 8.25 -21.60 14.74
C GLU A 178 8.05 -20.56 15.85
N GLU A 179 6.79 -20.25 16.18
CA GLU A 179 6.47 -19.62 17.45
C GLU A 179 6.74 -20.68 18.53
N GLU A 180 7.83 -20.50 19.31
CA GLU A 180 8.11 -21.29 20.50
C GLU A 180 7.03 -21.00 21.56
N GLU A 181 5.86 -21.62 21.42
CA GLU A 181 4.86 -21.69 22.47
C GLU A 181 5.44 -22.55 23.61
N GLU A 182 5.74 -21.92 24.75
CA GLU A 182 6.02 -22.62 26.00
C GLU A 182 4.76 -23.38 26.46
N GLN A 183 4.67 -24.66 26.04
CA GLN A 183 3.56 -25.54 26.42
C GLN A 183 3.65 -25.95 27.89
N GLU A 184 2.91 -25.27 28.77
CA GLU A 184 2.48 -25.87 30.04
C GLU A 184 1.56 -27.06 29.75
N LYS A 185 2.00 -28.27 30.10
CA LYS A 185 1.27 -29.51 29.85
C LYS A 185 0.03 -29.64 30.73
N GLY A 186 -1.14 -29.75 30.09
CA GLY A 186 -2.37 -30.25 30.70
C GLY A 186 -3.07 -31.24 29.77
N GLU A 187 -2.90 -32.55 30.01
CA GLU A 187 -3.55 -33.59 29.21
C GLU A 187 -5.03 -33.76 29.56
N SER A 188 -5.91 -33.83 28.56
CA SER A 188 -6.94 -34.89 28.46
C SER A 188 -7.58 -34.95 27.08
N SER A 189 -7.85 -36.17 26.62
CA SER A 189 -8.22 -36.50 25.24
C SER A 189 -9.73 -36.56 25.01
N ASN A 190 -10.22 -36.28 23.78
CA ASN A 190 -10.75 -37.34 22.90
C ASN A 190 -11.23 -36.86 21.51
N ASN A 191 -11.22 -37.82 20.57
CA ASN A 191 -11.36 -37.70 19.11
C ASN A 191 -12.80 -37.44 18.58
N SER A 192 -12.94 -36.89 17.36
CA SER A 192 -13.47 -37.65 16.19
C SER A 192 -13.60 -36.86 14.85
N ALA A 193 -12.92 -37.36 13.80
CA ALA A 193 -13.29 -37.53 12.37
C ALA A 193 -14.04 -36.47 11.49
N GLU A 194 -13.50 -36.31 10.24
CA GLU A 194 -14.19 -36.14 8.92
C GLU A 194 -14.82 -34.76 8.52
N ASP A 195 -14.95 -34.33 7.25
CA ASP A 195 -14.55 -34.83 5.90
C ASP A 195 -14.62 -33.72 4.78
N LYS A 196 -13.90 -33.93 3.64
CA LYS A 196 -13.99 -33.35 2.26
C LYS A 196 -14.12 -31.83 1.95
N GLY A 197 -13.43 -31.41 0.86
CA GLY A 197 -13.96 -30.36 -0.04
C GLY A 197 -12.99 -29.52 -0.92
N SER A 198 -12.29 -30.09 -1.90
CA SER A 198 -11.47 -29.30 -2.85
C SER A 198 -12.30 -28.61 -3.95
N VAL A 199 -12.18 -27.27 -4.10
CA VAL A 199 -12.70 -26.54 -5.29
C VAL A 199 -11.67 -25.51 -5.78
N LYS A 200 -11.20 -25.68 -7.03
CA LYS A 200 -10.39 -24.68 -7.74
C LYS A 200 -11.24 -23.47 -8.14
N LYS A 201 -10.80 -22.24 -7.84
CA LYS A 201 -11.36 -21.01 -8.43
C LYS A 201 -10.39 -20.37 -9.41
N LYS A 202 -10.91 -19.98 -10.59
CA LYS A 202 -10.22 -19.15 -11.60
C LYS A 202 -10.05 -17.72 -11.05
N GLY A 203 -8.94 -17.06 -11.42
CA GLY A 203 -8.66 -15.67 -11.05
C GLY A 203 -9.68 -14.67 -11.63
N LEU A 204 -9.98 -13.61 -10.87
CA LEU A 204 -11.06 -12.66 -11.14
C LEU A 204 -10.72 -11.49 -12.07
N PHE A 205 -9.47 -11.38 -12.55
CA PHE A 205 -8.98 -10.23 -13.33
C PHE A 205 -9.73 -9.93 -14.65
N GLY A 206 -10.59 -10.83 -15.12
CA GLY A 206 -11.45 -10.56 -16.27
C GLY A 206 -12.64 -9.63 -15.99
N ASP A 207 -13.18 -9.63 -14.77
CA ASP A 207 -14.56 -9.13 -14.51
C ASP A 207 -14.60 -7.67 -14.01
N LEU A 208 -13.50 -7.20 -13.40
CA LEU A 208 -13.33 -5.82 -12.90
C LEU A 208 -13.35 -4.75 -14.00
N ARG A 209 -13.16 -5.13 -15.27
CA ARG A 209 -13.03 -4.18 -16.40
C ARG A 209 -14.33 -3.46 -16.77
N SER A 210 -15.47 -3.90 -16.25
CA SER A 210 -16.82 -3.43 -16.66
C SER A 210 -17.40 -2.28 -15.81
N LYS A 211 -16.80 -1.94 -14.66
CA LYS A 211 -17.34 -0.93 -13.70
C LYS A 211 -16.54 0.38 -13.63
N LEU A 212 -15.57 0.58 -14.53
CA LEU A 212 -14.56 1.65 -14.50
C LEU A 212 -14.92 2.88 -15.36
N PHE A 213 -16.05 3.55 -15.11
CA PHE A 213 -16.38 4.84 -15.76
C PHE A 213 -16.98 5.89 -14.82
N SER A 214 -16.36 6.05 -13.65
CA SER A 214 -16.43 7.27 -12.83
C SER A 214 -15.16 7.30 -11.99
N LYS A 215 -14.26 8.28 -12.17
CA LYS A 215 -13.22 8.57 -11.17
C LYS A 215 -13.91 9.26 -9.99
N PRO A 216 -13.96 8.69 -8.79
CA PRO A 216 -14.39 9.41 -7.60
C PRO A 216 -13.26 10.36 -7.21
N ASP A 217 -13.59 11.58 -6.79
CA ASP A 217 -12.62 12.48 -6.19
C ASP A 217 -12.31 11.99 -4.77
N TYR A 218 -11.04 11.64 -4.53
CA TYR A 218 -10.52 11.18 -3.24
C TYR A 218 -9.57 12.20 -2.59
N SER A 219 -9.54 13.44 -3.09
CA SER A 219 -8.90 14.55 -2.39
C SER A 219 -9.68 14.93 -1.11
N PHE A 220 -8.94 15.44 -0.11
CA PHE A 220 -9.46 15.93 1.17
C PHE A 220 -8.81 17.28 1.48
#